data_AF-A0A165D2Z4-F1
#
_entry.id   AF-A0A165D2Z4-F1
#
_cell.length_a   1.000
_cell.length_b   1.000
_cell.length_c   1.000
_cell.angle_alpha   90.00
_cell.angle_beta   90.00
_cell.angle_gamma   90.00
#
_symmetry.space_group_name_H-M   'P 1'
#
loop_
_entity.id
_entity.type
_entity.pdbx_description
1 polymer ?
#
loop_
_entity_poly.entity_id
_entity_poly.type
_entity_poly.pdbx_seq_one_letter_code
_entity_poly.pdbx_strand_id
1 'polypeptide(L)'
;MILITISALVSDIWDAGNRGEALAFFALAPFTGLTLGPIVSGFMSVQGVSWRWLYWLLMFFAGICLILISSTLPEAFVMHLMARKAERSRKETGNDRYWAAMAKQKKSIGQHLKHVLARPFIALFREPMLMATTLCMSFVYGCMDLLFEAYSVVFLEGHNLSMGLFGLTFLPIFLGGCTDYPLIFNTRYVRSQKKHAPHPVPPEKRLEVAMFAARMFMASFFWFGWTSYPSISLWTVLIAGYPLGWSIVWIFLALFNYVADAYLFVAASALASLTVVRSCFGAGFPMFATQMFERLNSRWASTLLGFIVLLMAPIPFVLFKYGPIIRKKSKYAPTKPMPVPVKEMTQADPANHA
;
A
#
# COMPACT_ATOMS: atom_id res chain seq x y z
N MET A 1 0.28 -5.20 -13.25
CA MET A 1 1.45 -4.47 -13.76
C MET A 1 1.35 -2.96 -13.50
N ILE A 2 0.19 -2.33 -13.73
CA ILE A 2 -0.03 -0.87 -13.53
C ILE A 2 0.12 -0.41 -12.06
N LEU A 3 -0.31 -1.20 -11.07
CA LEU A 3 -0.14 -0.86 -9.65
C LEU A 3 1.34 -0.79 -9.22
N ILE A 4 2.20 -1.61 -9.82
CA ILE A 4 3.63 -1.68 -9.49
C ILE A 4 4.33 -0.45 -10.07
N THR A 5 3.97 -0.03 -11.28
CA THR A 5 4.54 1.15 -11.92
C THR A 5 4.17 2.43 -11.19
N ILE A 6 2.97 2.54 -10.62
CA ILE A 6 2.57 3.74 -9.86
C ILE A 6 3.41 3.89 -8.58
N SER A 7 3.63 2.81 -7.83
CA SER A 7 4.46 2.87 -6.61
C SER A 7 5.92 3.25 -6.88
N ALA A 8 6.47 2.80 -8.01
CA ALA A 8 7.79 3.19 -8.49
C ALA A 8 7.82 4.63 -9.02
N LEU A 9 6.78 5.05 -9.74
CA LEU A 9 6.64 6.42 -10.23
C LEU A 9 6.57 7.44 -9.07
N VAL A 10 5.83 7.09 -8.00
CA VAL A 10 5.75 7.91 -6.78
C VAL A 10 7.12 8.05 -6.12
N SER A 11 7.96 7.00 -6.13
CA SER A 11 9.33 7.12 -5.61
C SER A 11 10.28 7.90 -6.52
N ASP A 12 9.99 7.98 -7.81
CA ASP A 12 10.82 8.71 -8.77
C ASP A 12 10.47 10.22 -8.81
N ILE A 13 9.22 10.59 -8.52
CA ILE A 13 8.75 11.99 -8.54
C ILE A 13 8.96 12.69 -7.19
N TRP A 14 8.82 11.99 -6.05
CA TRP A 14 8.87 12.60 -4.71
C TRP A 14 10.18 12.37 -3.97
N ASP A 15 10.78 13.48 -3.52
CA ASP A 15 11.95 13.48 -2.65
C ASP A 15 11.68 12.84 -1.28
N ALA A 16 12.75 12.36 -0.62
CA ALA A 16 12.67 11.58 0.63
C ALA A 16 11.91 12.26 1.80
N GLY A 17 11.76 13.59 1.77
CA GLY A 17 10.96 14.36 2.73
C GLY A 17 9.45 14.27 2.49
N ASN A 18 9.00 14.32 1.23
CA ASN A 18 7.58 14.37 0.87
C ASN A 18 7.02 13.02 0.38
N ARG A 19 7.88 12.02 0.20
CA ARG A 19 7.51 10.67 -0.24
C ARG A 19 6.48 10.00 0.68
N GLY A 20 6.51 10.29 1.99
CA GLY A 20 5.55 9.75 2.95
C GLY A 20 4.11 10.20 2.69
N GLU A 21 3.92 11.46 2.29
CA GLU A 21 2.63 12.04 1.92
C GLU A 21 2.13 11.49 0.57
N ALA A 22 2.99 11.35 -0.42
CA ALA A 22 2.57 10.80 -1.71
C ALA A 22 2.15 9.32 -1.59
N LEU A 23 2.90 8.53 -0.83
CA LEU A 23 2.56 7.14 -0.52
C LEU A 23 1.30 7.02 0.35
N ALA A 24 1.00 8.06 1.13
CA ALA A 24 -0.25 8.15 1.87
C ALA A 24 -1.48 8.23 0.98
N PHE A 25 -1.50 9.21 0.09
CA PHE A 25 -2.59 9.36 -0.87
C PHE A 25 -2.72 8.12 -1.76
N PHE A 26 -1.59 7.50 -2.13
CA PHE A 26 -1.60 6.25 -2.89
C PHE A 26 -2.25 5.09 -2.12
N ALA A 27 -1.97 4.93 -0.82
CA ALA A 27 -2.55 3.87 0.00
C ALA A 27 -4.04 4.10 0.30
N LEU A 28 -4.47 5.37 0.40
CA LEU A 28 -5.87 5.74 0.59
C LEU A 28 -6.71 5.47 -0.67
N ALA A 29 -6.15 5.61 -1.87
CA ALA A 29 -6.94 5.52 -3.10
C ALA A 29 -7.65 4.16 -3.30
N PRO A 30 -6.99 2.99 -3.17
CA PRO A 30 -7.68 1.69 -3.24
C PRO A 30 -8.74 1.52 -2.15
N PHE A 31 -8.47 2.02 -0.95
CA PHE A 31 -9.37 1.91 0.19
C PHE A 31 -10.65 2.72 -0.02
N THR A 32 -10.51 3.98 -0.45
CA THR A 32 -11.62 4.85 -0.84
C THR A 32 -12.47 4.23 -1.93
N GLY A 33 -11.84 3.60 -2.94
CA GLY A 33 -12.57 2.87 -3.98
C GLY A 33 -13.39 1.70 -3.43
N LEU A 34 -12.81 0.95 -2.50
CA LEU A 34 -13.45 -0.22 -1.89
C LEU A 34 -14.63 0.14 -0.99
N THR A 35 -14.59 1.28 -0.30
CA THR A 35 -15.68 1.73 0.58
C THR A 35 -16.75 2.54 -0.15
N LEU A 36 -16.38 3.35 -1.15
CA LEU A 36 -17.35 4.14 -1.93
C LEU A 36 -18.10 3.29 -2.96
N GLY A 37 -17.49 2.23 -3.47
CA GLY A 37 -18.11 1.32 -4.44
C GLY A 37 -19.46 0.78 -3.94
N PRO A 38 -19.53 0.14 -2.76
CA PRO A 38 -20.77 -0.36 -2.18
C PRO A 38 -21.83 0.72 -1.91
N ILE A 39 -21.42 1.95 -1.56
CA ILE A 39 -22.33 3.07 -1.34
C ILE A 39 -23.05 3.40 -2.65
N VAL A 40 -22.29 3.65 -3.72
CA VAL A 40 -22.86 3.99 -5.03
C VAL A 40 -23.68 2.82 -5.58
N SER A 41 -23.16 1.58 -5.48
CA SER A 41 -23.86 0.40 -5.97
C SER A 41 -25.16 0.10 -5.23
N GLY A 42 -25.18 0.30 -3.90
CA GLY A 42 -26.35 0.06 -3.06
C GLY A 42 -27.51 0.98 -3.42
N PHE A 43 -27.25 2.28 -3.58
CA PHE A 43 -28.27 3.25 -3.98
C PHE A 43 -28.75 3.05 -5.42
N MET A 44 -27.86 2.73 -6.36
CA MET A 44 -28.25 2.40 -7.73
C MET A 44 -29.17 1.17 -7.78
N SER A 45 -28.91 0.16 -6.93
CA SER A 45 -29.74 -1.03 -6.85
C SER A 45 -31.14 -0.74 -6.31
N VAL A 46 -31.28 0.16 -5.33
CA VAL A 46 -32.60 0.52 -4.76
C VAL A 46 -33.45 1.29 -5.77
N GLN A 47 -32.83 2.10 -6.63
CA GLN A 47 -33.50 2.86 -7.68
C GLN A 47 -33.90 2.01 -8.90
N GLY A 48 -33.71 0.68 -8.85
CA GLY A 48 -34.04 -0.23 -9.94
C GLY A 48 -33.14 -0.10 -11.17
N VAL A 49 -31.97 0.55 -11.05
CA VAL A 49 -31.03 0.71 -12.15
C VAL A 49 -30.35 -0.64 -12.42
N SER A 50 -30.26 -1.04 -13.69
CA SER A 50 -29.60 -2.28 -14.08
C SER A 50 -28.14 -2.33 -13.61
N TRP A 51 -27.65 -3.50 -13.21
CA TRP A 51 -26.26 -3.69 -12.79
C TRP A 51 -25.22 -3.25 -13.85
N ARG A 52 -25.59 -3.28 -15.14
CA ARG A 52 -24.72 -2.84 -16.26
C ARG A 52 -24.35 -1.36 -16.16
N TRP A 53 -25.24 -0.53 -15.62
CA TRP A 53 -25.00 0.90 -15.48
C TRP A 53 -23.88 1.21 -14.49
N LEU A 54 -23.62 0.31 -13.53
CA LEU A 54 -22.47 0.42 -12.64
C LEU A 54 -21.14 0.35 -13.42
N TYR A 55 -21.05 -0.56 -14.40
CA TYR A 55 -19.88 -0.67 -15.28
C TYR A 55 -19.73 0.55 -16.19
N TRP A 56 -20.83 1.12 -16.68
CA TRP A 56 -20.80 2.37 -17.45
C TRP A 56 -20.30 3.55 -16.62
N LEU A 57 -20.76 3.70 -15.37
CA LEU A 57 -20.30 4.74 -14.47
C LEU A 57 -18.79 4.63 -14.19
N LEU A 58 -18.31 3.41 -13.92
CA LEU A 58 -16.88 3.13 -13.75
C LEU A 58 -16.08 3.43 -15.03
N MET A 59 -16.63 3.13 -16.21
CA MET A 59 -16.00 3.44 -17.50
C MET A 59 -15.87 4.95 -17.70
N PHE A 60 -16.93 5.74 -17.45
CA PHE A 60 -16.87 7.19 -17.56
C PHE A 60 -15.85 7.79 -16.59
N PHE A 61 -15.86 7.35 -15.34
CA PHE A 61 -14.89 7.80 -14.34
C PHE A 61 -13.44 7.48 -14.75
N ALA A 62 -13.17 6.24 -15.17
CA ALA A 62 -11.85 5.83 -15.66
C ALA A 62 -11.42 6.61 -16.91
N GLY A 63 -12.37 6.88 -17.83
CA GLY A 63 -12.13 7.69 -19.02
C GLY A 63 -11.75 9.13 -18.71
N ILE A 64 -12.44 9.76 -17.75
CA ILE A 64 -12.11 11.12 -17.28
C ILE A 64 -10.73 11.14 -16.63
N CYS A 65 -10.42 10.16 -15.76
CA CYS A 65 -9.09 10.04 -15.16
C CYS A 65 -8.00 9.87 -16.23
N LEU A 66 -8.24 9.06 -17.26
CA LEU A 66 -7.29 8.86 -18.35
C LEU A 66 -7.06 10.14 -19.15
N ILE A 67 -8.12 10.90 -19.46
CA ILE A 67 -8.00 12.19 -20.15
C ILE A 67 -7.20 13.19 -19.31
N LEU A 68 -7.50 13.29 -18.02
CA LEU A 68 -6.77 14.16 -17.10
C LEU A 68 -5.29 13.78 -17.00
N ILE A 69 -4.97 12.49 -16.85
CA ILE A 69 -3.60 12.00 -16.82
C ILE A 69 -2.91 12.33 -18.15
N SER A 70 -3.57 12.10 -19.28
CA SER A 70 -3.00 12.36 -20.61
C SER A 70 -2.76 13.85 -20.88
N SER A 71 -3.53 14.76 -20.26
CA SER A 71 -3.41 16.20 -20.48
C SER A 71 -2.48 16.90 -19.47
N THR A 72 -2.36 16.38 -18.24
CA THR A 72 -1.56 17.01 -17.17
C THR A 72 -0.18 16.42 -16.95
N LEU A 73 0.07 15.16 -17.33
CA LEU A 73 1.39 14.53 -17.21
C LEU A 73 2.14 14.57 -18.55
N PRO A 74 3.02 15.56 -18.79
CA PRO A 74 3.96 15.50 -19.91
C PRO A 74 4.90 14.32 -19.68
N GLU A 75 4.80 13.27 -20.51
CA GLU A 75 5.60 12.03 -20.54
C GLU A 75 6.63 11.89 -19.38
N ALA A 76 6.15 11.53 -18.18
CA ALA A 76 6.96 11.52 -16.95
C ALA A 76 7.90 10.32 -16.81
N PHE A 77 8.10 9.51 -17.86
CA PHE A 77 9.08 8.42 -17.80
C PHE A 77 10.47 8.98 -18.10
N VAL A 78 11.17 9.45 -17.06
CA VAL A 78 12.55 9.98 -17.14
C VAL A 78 13.46 9.02 -17.91
N MET A 79 13.28 7.71 -17.73
CA MET A 79 14.02 6.69 -18.49
C MET A 79 13.74 6.71 -20.00
N HIS A 80 12.50 7.01 -20.43
CA HIS A 80 12.15 7.11 -21.85
C HIS A 80 12.58 8.46 -22.44
N LEU A 81 12.51 9.54 -21.64
CA LEU A 81 13.04 10.85 -22.01
C LEU A 81 14.57 10.81 -22.19
N MET A 82 15.28 10.11 -21.30
CA MET A 82 16.72 9.86 -21.44
C MET A 82 17.04 8.92 -22.60
N ALA A 83 16.19 7.93 -22.89
CA ALA A 83 16.36 7.08 -24.08
C ALA A 83 16.18 7.88 -25.38
N ARG A 84 15.14 8.72 -25.47
CA ARG A 84 14.92 9.62 -26.61
C ARG A 84 16.02 10.67 -26.74
N LYS A 85 16.51 11.22 -25.63
CA LYS A 85 17.61 12.19 -25.63
C LYS A 85 18.93 11.54 -26.06
N ALA A 86 19.22 10.32 -25.59
CA ALA A 86 20.38 9.55 -26.05
C ALA A 86 20.28 9.17 -27.54
N GLU A 87 19.08 8.84 -28.03
CA GLU A 87 18.83 8.57 -29.44
C GLU A 87 18.95 9.83 -30.31
N ARG A 88 18.50 10.98 -29.81
CA ARG A 88 18.65 12.29 -30.48
C ARG A 88 20.12 12.70 -30.55
N SER A 89 20.88 12.58 -29.46
CA SER A 89 22.32 12.85 -29.46
C SER A 89 23.09 11.89 -30.37
N ARG A 90 22.66 10.63 -30.54
CA ARG A 90 23.24 9.73 -31.56
C ARG A 90 23.09 10.28 -32.99
N LYS A 91 21.91 10.78 -33.33
CA LYS A 91 21.61 11.32 -34.66
C LYS A 91 22.35 12.62 -34.94
N GLU A 92 22.54 13.46 -33.92
CA GLU A 92 23.18 14.77 -34.06
C GLU A 92 24.72 14.70 -34.03
N THR A 93 25.33 13.80 -33.24
CA THR A 93 26.80 13.75 -33.07
C THR A 93 27.48 12.64 -33.88
N GLY A 94 26.73 11.73 -34.52
CA GLY A 94 27.28 10.61 -35.29
C GLY A 94 28.15 9.64 -34.49
N ASN A 95 28.16 9.75 -33.15
CA ASN A 95 29.08 9.06 -32.25
C ASN A 95 28.31 8.04 -31.41
N ASP A 96 28.58 6.76 -31.65
CA ASP A 96 27.77 5.64 -31.15
C ASP A 96 28.04 5.24 -29.68
N ARG A 97 28.74 6.12 -28.94
CA ARG A 97 29.14 5.91 -27.54
C ARG A 97 28.05 6.26 -26.51
N TYR A 98 27.05 7.05 -26.88
CA TYR A 98 25.97 7.44 -25.96
C TYR A 98 24.90 6.36 -25.89
N TRP A 99 24.94 5.55 -24.83
CA TRP A 99 23.93 4.54 -24.53
C TRP A 99 23.16 4.92 -23.26
N ALA A 100 21.83 4.98 -23.35
CA ALA A 100 20.99 4.95 -22.16
C ALA A 100 21.16 3.60 -21.44
N ALA A 101 21.18 3.57 -20.11
CA ALA A 101 21.35 2.34 -19.32
C ALA A 101 20.36 1.22 -19.70
N MET A 102 19.18 1.57 -20.21
CA MET A 102 18.18 0.62 -20.74
C MET A 102 18.54 0.03 -22.12
N ALA A 103 19.19 0.78 -22.99
CA ALA A 103 19.50 0.33 -24.37
C ALA A 103 20.59 -0.76 -24.39
N LYS A 104 21.37 -0.90 -23.31
CA LYS A 104 22.37 -1.97 -23.15
C LYS A 104 21.77 -3.33 -22.77
N GLN A 105 20.48 -3.43 -22.45
CA GLN A 105 19.83 -4.69 -22.06
C GLN A 105 18.76 -5.13 -23.08
N LYS A 106 19.20 -5.60 -24.25
CA LYS A 106 18.39 -6.56 -25.04
C LYS A 106 18.39 -7.91 -24.31
N LYS A 107 17.65 -8.04 -23.21
CA LYS A 107 17.38 -9.35 -22.60
C LYS A 107 16.22 -9.99 -23.35
N SER A 108 16.39 -11.26 -23.74
CA SER A 108 15.33 -12.09 -24.33
C SER A 108 14.05 -12.00 -23.49
N ILE A 109 12.87 -11.95 -24.13
CA ILE A 109 11.56 -11.80 -23.46
C ILE A 109 11.40 -12.84 -22.33
N GLY A 110 11.89 -14.08 -22.53
CA GLY A 110 11.88 -15.12 -21.50
C GLY A 110 12.85 -14.87 -20.33
N GLN A 111 14.03 -14.30 -20.60
CA GLN A 111 14.97 -13.90 -19.55
C GLN A 111 14.50 -12.63 -18.81
N HIS A 112 13.85 -11.71 -19.51
CA HIS A 112 13.21 -10.55 -18.91
C HIS A 112 12.06 -10.97 -18.00
N LEU A 113 11.21 -11.89 -18.46
CA LEU A 113 10.12 -12.46 -17.67
C LEU A 113 10.64 -13.22 -16.44
N LYS A 114 11.67 -14.07 -16.59
CA LYS A 114 12.30 -14.78 -15.46
C LYS A 114 12.97 -13.81 -14.48
N HIS A 115 13.62 -12.76 -14.97
CA HIS A 115 14.28 -11.78 -14.11
C HIS A 115 13.29 -10.80 -13.44
N VAL A 116 12.14 -10.54 -14.05
CA VAL A 116 11.07 -9.68 -13.52
C VAL A 116 10.16 -10.44 -12.56
N LEU A 117 9.83 -11.71 -12.83
CA LEU A 117 8.99 -12.53 -11.95
C LEU A 117 9.79 -13.27 -10.88
N ALA A 118 10.91 -13.91 -11.21
CA ALA A 118 11.61 -14.76 -10.24
C ALA A 118 12.40 -13.94 -9.20
N ARG A 119 12.95 -12.78 -9.57
CA ARG A 119 13.77 -11.96 -8.65
C ARG A 119 12.97 -11.43 -7.45
N PRO A 120 11.72 -10.93 -7.61
CA PRO A 120 10.84 -10.60 -6.48
C PRO A 120 10.59 -11.78 -5.53
N PHE A 121 10.26 -12.97 -6.04
CA PHE A 121 9.99 -14.14 -5.20
C PHE A 121 11.26 -14.66 -4.52
N ILE A 122 12.40 -14.66 -5.20
CA ILE A 122 13.68 -15.04 -4.60
C ILE A 122 14.04 -14.06 -3.47
N ALA A 123 13.83 -12.75 -3.65
CA ALA A 123 14.05 -11.77 -2.58
C ALA A 123 13.10 -12.01 -1.39
N LEU A 124 11.82 -12.32 -1.65
CA LEU A 124 10.83 -12.64 -0.63
C LEU A 124 11.23 -13.84 0.24
N PHE A 125 11.64 -14.96 -0.37
CA PHE A 125 12.02 -16.17 0.37
C PHE A 125 13.38 -16.08 1.05
N ARG A 126 14.26 -15.19 0.55
CA ARG A 126 15.63 -15.06 1.06
C ARG A 126 15.76 -14.03 2.17
N GLU A 127 14.83 -13.08 2.24
CA GLU A 127 14.79 -12.04 3.26
C GLU A 127 13.63 -12.30 4.23
N PRO A 128 13.87 -12.91 5.41
CA PRO A 128 12.81 -13.31 6.34
C PRO A 128 11.98 -12.11 6.84
N MET A 129 12.59 -10.93 6.90
CA MET A 129 11.93 -9.67 7.23
C MET A 129 10.90 -9.28 6.15
N LEU A 130 11.25 -9.42 4.86
CA LEU A 130 10.31 -9.15 3.77
C LEU A 130 9.15 -10.15 3.84
N MET A 131 9.44 -11.44 4.02
CA MET A 131 8.42 -12.48 4.15
C MET A 131 7.43 -12.20 5.29
N ALA A 132 7.91 -11.84 6.47
CA ALA A 132 7.06 -11.54 7.63
C ALA A 132 6.16 -10.31 7.38
N THR A 133 6.72 -9.23 6.83
CA THR A 133 5.94 -8.03 6.51
C THR A 133 4.92 -8.27 5.41
N THR A 134 5.29 -9.04 4.38
CA THR A 134 4.38 -9.43 3.30
C THR A 134 3.24 -10.28 3.83
N LEU A 135 3.52 -11.30 4.67
CA LEU A 135 2.49 -12.14 5.25
C LEU A 135 1.51 -11.34 6.11
N CYS A 136 1.99 -10.46 6.99
CA CYS A 136 1.13 -9.57 7.77
C CYS A 136 0.23 -8.71 6.89
N MET A 137 0.80 -8.08 5.87
CA MET A 137 0.06 -7.17 5.00
C MET A 137 -0.95 -7.89 4.12
N SER A 138 -0.59 -9.07 3.60
CA SER A 138 -1.48 -9.94 2.83
C SER A 138 -2.63 -10.45 3.69
N PHE A 139 -2.38 -10.81 4.95
CA PHE A 139 -3.42 -11.24 5.88
C PHE A 139 -4.40 -10.12 6.23
N VAL A 140 -3.91 -8.92 6.55
CA VAL A 140 -4.76 -7.74 6.81
C VAL A 140 -5.64 -7.42 5.59
N TYR A 141 -5.08 -7.52 4.39
CA TYR A 141 -5.83 -7.31 3.15
C TYR A 141 -6.89 -8.40 2.92
N GLY A 142 -6.56 -9.68 3.15
CA GLY A 142 -7.55 -10.76 3.08
C GLY A 142 -8.68 -10.58 4.09
N CYS A 143 -8.38 -10.13 5.32
CA CYS A 143 -9.39 -9.80 6.32
C CYS A 143 -10.29 -8.63 5.90
N MET A 144 -9.73 -7.63 5.21
CA MET A 144 -10.48 -6.53 4.63
C MET A 144 -11.46 -7.02 3.56
N ASP A 145 -11.02 -7.90 2.65
CA ASP A 145 -11.91 -8.47 1.62
C ASP A 145 -13.01 -9.34 2.25
N LEU A 146 -12.68 -10.10 3.29
CA LEU A 146 -13.64 -10.92 4.04
C LEU A 146 -14.67 -10.09 4.81
N LEU A 147 -14.30 -8.86 5.22
CA LEU A 147 -15.20 -7.93 5.89
C LEU A 147 -16.42 -7.57 5.04
N PHE A 148 -16.29 -7.50 3.71
CA PHE A 148 -17.44 -7.22 2.83
C PHE A 148 -18.50 -8.30 2.94
N GLU A 149 -18.08 -9.56 3.01
CA GLU A 149 -18.97 -10.70 3.22
C GLU A 149 -19.58 -10.66 4.62
N ALA A 150 -18.75 -10.38 5.65
CA ALA A 150 -19.20 -10.28 7.03
C ALA A 150 -20.29 -9.20 7.20
N TYR A 151 -20.09 -8.04 6.58
CA TYR A 151 -21.05 -6.93 6.61
C TYR A 151 -22.32 -7.31 5.87
N SER A 152 -22.23 -8.01 4.72
CA SER A 152 -23.39 -8.49 3.99
C SER A 152 -24.27 -9.36 4.87
N VAL A 153 -23.68 -10.39 5.51
CA VAL A 153 -24.40 -11.31 6.41
C VAL A 153 -25.01 -10.57 7.61
N VAL A 154 -24.27 -9.66 8.27
CA VAL A 154 -24.77 -9.00 9.49
C VAL A 154 -25.86 -7.97 9.19
N PHE A 155 -25.69 -7.15 8.15
CA PHE A 155 -26.58 -6.02 7.89
C PHE A 155 -27.73 -6.35 6.94
N LEU A 156 -27.52 -7.16 5.89
CA LEU A 156 -28.63 -7.62 5.04
C LEU A 156 -29.41 -8.75 5.71
N GLU A 157 -28.76 -9.83 6.11
CA GLU A 157 -29.48 -11.00 6.64
C GLU A 157 -29.88 -10.83 8.12
N GLY A 158 -28.98 -10.28 8.94
CA GLY A 158 -29.24 -10.11 10.38
C GLY A 158 -30.21 -8.96 10.71
N HIS A 159 -30.04 -7.81 10.07
CA HIS A 159 -30.84 -6.59 10.34
C HIS A 159 -31.88 -6.25 9.26
N ASN A 160 -32.01 -7.06 8.20
CA ASN A 160 -32.98 -6.86 7.11
C ASN A 160 -32.91 -5.45 6.48
N LEU A 161 -31.70 -4.89 6.32
CA LEU A 161 -31.53 -3.59 5.69
C LEU A 161 -31.72 -3.66 4.18
N SER A 162 -32.25 -2.56 3.61
CA SER A 162 -32.28 -2.37 2.15
C SER A 162 -30.85 -2.20 1.60
N MET A 163 -30.64 -2.58 0.34
CA MET A 163 -29.34 -2.48 -0.35
C MET A 163 -28.71 -1.07 -0.28
N GLY A 164 -29.53 -0.02 -0.26
CA GLY A 164 -29.05 1.37 -0.12
C GLY A 164 -28.51 1.68 1.27
N LEU A 165 -29.24 1.28 2.32
CA LEU A 165 -28.79 1.42 3.71
C LEU A 165 -27.58 0.53 3.99
N PHE A 166 -27.50 -0.65 3.37
CA PHE A 166 -26.32 -1.50 3.43
C PHE A 166 -25.08 -0.79 2.88
N GLY A 167 -25.17 -0.12 1.73
CA GLY A 167 -24.06 0.66 1.18
C GLY A 167 -23.52 1.70 2.18
N LEU A 168 -24.42 2.40 2.90
CA LEU A 168 -24.04 3.36 3.93
C LEU A 168 -23.27 2.74 5.11
N THR A 169 -23.36 1.43 5.33
CA THR A 169 -22.65 0.77 6.44
C THR A 169 -21.12 0.80 6.29
N PHE A 170 -20.62 1.06 5.09
CA PHE A 170 -19.18 1.23 4.82
C PHE A 170 -18.66 2.65 5.09
N LEU A 171 -19.53 3.62 5.37
CA LEU A 171 -19.13 5.00 5.66
C LEU A 171 -18.21 5.14 6.88
N PRO A 172 -18.44 4.46 8.03
CA PRO A 172 -17.53 4.52 9.18
C PRO A 172 -16.14 3.99 8.84
N ILE A 173 -16.05 2.93 8.03
CA ILE A 173 -14.77 2.36 7.57
C ILE A 173 -14.03 3.40 6.72
N PHE A 174 -14.73 4.08 5.80
CA PHE A 174 -14.19 5.17 4.99
C PHE A 174 -13.68 6.33 5.86
N LEU A 175 -14.50 6.79 6.81
CA LEU A 175 -14.12 7.86 7.73
C LEU A 175 -12.91 7.47 8.57
N GLY A 176 -12.81 6.22 9.03
CA GLY A 176 -11.65 5.69 9.73
C GLY A 176 -10.38 5.74 8.88
N GLY A 177 -10.46 5.42 7.59
CA GLY A 177 -9.32 5.54 6.68
C GLY A 177 -8.88 6.99 6.42
N CYS A 178 -9.83 7.91 6.32
CA CYS A 178 -9.56 9.31 5.98
C CYS A 178 -9.06 10.17 7.14
N THR A 179 -9.27 9.76 8.40
CA THR A 179 -9.26 10.72 9.51
C THR A 179 -7.88 11.17 10.02
N ASP A 180 -6.73 10.66 9.55
CA ASP A 180 -5.47 10.98 10.26
C ASP A 180 -4.15 10.95 9.47
N TYR A 181 -4.21 10.69 8.17
CA TYR A 181 -3.02 10.23 7.46
C TYR A 181 -1.96 11.31 7.17
N PRO A 182 -2.31 12.54 6.73
CA PRO A 182 -1.29 13.56 6.42
C PRO A 182 -0.78 14.32 7.65
N LEU A 183 -1.63 14.56 8.65
CA LEU A 183 -1.39 15.56 9.70
C LEU A 183 -0.48 15.08 10.84
N ILE A 184 -0.67 13.84 11.32
CA ILE A 184 0.01 13.37 12.54
C ILE A 184 1.38 12.75 12.23
N PHE A 185 1.46 11.92 11.18
CA PHE A 185 2.66 11.15 10.90
C PHE A 185 3.72 11.87 10.08
N ASN A 186 3.34 12.73 9.13
CA ASN A 186 4.33 13.53 8.42
C ASN A 186 5.05 14.49 9.40
N THR A 187 4.29 15.18 10.25
CA THR A 187 4.83 16.07 11.28
C THR A 187 5.78 15.35 12.25
N ARG A 188 5.45 14.13 12.70
CA ARG A 188 6.33 13.33 13.58
C ARG A 188 7.55 12.76 12.85
N TYR A 189 7.40 12.33 11.60
CA TYR A 189 8.50 11.79 10.80
C TYR A 189 9.49 12.88 10.39
N VAL A 190 9.02 14.06 9.97
CA VAL A 190 9.85 15.25 9.66
C VAL A 190 10.60 15.73 10.92
N ARG A 191 9.95 15.72 12.09
CA ARG A 191 10.63 16.01 13.36
C ARG A 191 11.69 14.97 13.70
N SER A 192 11.46 13.68 13.40
CA SER A 192 12.47 12.64 13.60
C SER A 192 13.61 12.70 12.57
N GLN A 193 13.34 13.10 11.32
CA GLN A 193 14.35 13.37 10.30
C GLN A 193 15.26 14.53 10.73
N LYS A 194 14.68 15.62 11.23
CA LYS A 194 15.46 16.76 11.77
C LYS A 194 16.33 16.37 12.96
N LYS A 195 15.88 15.42 13.80
CA LYS A 195 16.65 14.92 14.96
C LYS A 195 17.77 13.92 14.61
N HIS A 196 17.71 13.24 13.47
CA HIS A 196 18.68 12.21 13.09
C HIS A 196 19.62 12.67 11.97
N ALA A 197 19.42 13.87 11.41
CA ALA A 197 20.34 14.47 10.46
C ALA A 197 21.75 14.57 11.07
N PRO A 198 22.81 14.13 10.37
CA PRO A 198 22.89 13.80 8.93
C PRO A 198 22.63 12.32 8.54
N HIS A 199 22.24 11.44 9.47
CA HIS A 199 21.98 10.02 9.18
C HIS A 199 20.51 9.76 8.76
N PRO A 200 20.26 8.80 7.85
CA PRO A 200 18.89 8.44 7.47
C PRO A 200 18.13 7.87 8.67
N VAL A 201 16.85 8.26 8.81
CA VAL A 201 15.98 7.75 9.87
C VAL A 201 15.87 6.23 9.76
N PRO A 202 16.01 5.48 10.87
CA PRO A 202 15.81 4.04 10.84
C PRO A 202 14.39 3.70 10.36
N PRO A 203 14.23 2.81 9.37
CA PRO A 203 12.92 2.41 8.85
C PRO A 203 12.02 1.83 9.95
N GLU A 204 12.60 1.32 11.04
CA GLU A 204 11.92 0.75 12.19
C GLU A 204 10.99 1.76 12.90
N LYS A 205 11.25 3.06 12.83
CA LYS A 205 10.32 4.07 13.39
C LYS A 205 8.96 4.07 12.71
N ARG A 206 8.87 3.58 11.46
CA ARG A 206 7.59 3.42 10.75
C ARG A 206 6.76 2.26 11.31
N LEU A 207 7.40 1.27 11.96
CA LEU A 207 6.70 0.15 12.59
C LEU A 207 5.97 0.55 13.89
N GLU A 208 6.33 1.66 14.54
CA GLU A 208 5.61 2.15 15.74
C GLU A 208 4.11 2.36 15.47
N VAL A 209 3.79 2.80 14.26
CA VAL A 209 2.42 3.00 13.78
C VAL A 209 1.70 1.67 13.66
N ALA A 210 2.34 0.69 13.01
CA ALA A 210 1.81 -0.66 12.84
C ALA A 210 1.60 -1.35 14.19
N MET A 211 2.49 -1.08 15.15
CA MET A 211 2.38 -1.61 16.51
C MET A 211 1.09 -1.15 17.17
N PHE A 212 0.80 0.15 17.19
CA PHE A 212 -0.45 0.68 17.76
C PHE A 212 -1.67 0.21 16.98
N ALA A 213 -1.61 0.31 15.65
CA ALA A 213 -2.71 -0.07 14.77
C ALA A 213 -3.07 -1.56 14.88
N ALA A 214 -2.12 -2.46 15.11
CA ALA A 214 -2.40 -3.88 15.31
C ALA A 214 -3.26 -4.17 16.55
N ARG A 215 -3.12 -3.41 17.65
CA ARG A 215 -4.02 -3.56 18.82
C ARG A 215 -5.43 -3.10 18.51
N MET A 216 -5.55 -1.96 17.83
CA MET A 216 -6.84 -1.45 17.40
C MET A 216 -7.52 -2.41 16.42
N PHE A 217 -6.77 -2.99 15.48
CA PHE A 217 -7.28 -3.98 14.53
C PHE A 217 -7.86 -5.19 15.25
N MET A 218 -7.10 -5.76 16.19
CA MET A 218 -7.54 -6.86 17.03
C MET A 218 -8.82 -6.49 17.83
N ALA A 219 -8.81 -5.37 18.54
CA ALA A 219 -9.96 -4.91 19.33
C ALA A 219 -11.20 -4.70 18.46
N SER A 220 -11.03 -4.24 17.22
CA SER A 220 -12.13 -4.01 16.28
C SER A 220 -12.80 -5.33 15.84
N PHE A 221 -12.04 -6.40 15.62
CA PHE A 221 -12.62 -7.72 15.29
C PHE A 221 -13.44 -8.29 16.45
N PHE A 222 -12.94 -8.18 17.67
CA PHE A 222 -13.69 -8.63 18.85
C PHE A 222 -14.94 -7.77 19.04
N TRP A 223 -14.83 -6.45 18.93
CA TRP A 223 -15.98 -5.55 19.00
C TRP A 223 -17.02 -5.93 17.94
N PHE A 224 -16.63 -6.02 16.67
CA PHE A 224 -17.53 -6.38 15.57
C PHE A 224 -18.18 -7.75 15.79
N GLY A 225 -17.41 -8.78 16.12
CA GLY A 225 -17.96 -10.13 16.33
C GLY A 225 -18.96 -10.23 17.48
N TRP A 226 -18.70 -9.54 18.59
CA TRP A 226 -19.58 -9.55 19.77
C TRP A 226 -20.76 -8.59 19.69
N THR A 227 -20.74 -7.65 18.75
CA THR A 227 -21.87 -6.74 18.51
C THR A 227 -22.77 -7.19 17.38
N SER A 228 -22.38 -8.23 16.63
CA SER A 228 -23.13 -8.80 15.50
C SER A 228 -24.40 -9.57 15.89
N TYR A 229 -25.02 -9.29 17.05
CA TYR A 229 -26.30 -9.89 17.43
C TYR A 229 -27.45 -9.12 16.77
N PRO A 230 -28.46 -9.80 16.20
CA PRO A 230 -29.67 -9.14 15.71
C PRO A 230 -30.41 -8.31 16.77
N SER A 231 -30.20 -8.64 18.06
CA SER A 231 -30.78 -7.94 19.22
C SER A 231 -30.02 -6.68 19.66
N ILE A 232 -28.77 -6.49 19.19
CA ILE A 232 -27.96 -5.31 19.54
C ILE A 232 -28.24 -4.19 18.53
N SER A 233 -28.15 -2.94 19.01
CA SER A 233 -28.36 -1.78 18.15
C SER A 233 -27.35 -1.74 16.99
N LEU A 234 -27.88 -1.62 15.76
CA LEU A 234 -27.15 -1.48 14.49
C LEU A 234 -26.00 -0.46 14.59
N TRP A 235 -26.20 0.64 15.31
CA TRP A 235 -25.22 1.71 15.49
C TRP A 235 -23.91 1.22 16.13
N THR A 236 -23.98 0.23 17.01
CA THR A 236 -22.81 -0.29 17.72
C THR A 236 -21.86 -1.03 16.77
N VAL A 237 -22.43 -1.87 15.89
CA VAL A 237 -21.69 -2.60 14.86
C VAL A 237 -21.15 -1.63 13.80
N LEU A 238 -21.95 -0.63 13.44
CA LEU A 238 -21.57 0.39 12.49
C LEU A 238 -20.35 1.20 12.97
N ILE A 239 -20.35 1.66 14.22
CA ILE A 239 -19.24 2.40 14.82
C ILE A 239 -17.98 1.54 14.94
N ALA A 240 -18.11 0.22 15.15
CA ALA A 240 -16.98 -0.70 15.19
C ALA A 240 -16.19 -0.73 13.85
N GLY A 241 -16.82 -0.34 12.74
CA GLY A 241 -16.16 -0.19 11.44
C GLY A 241 -15.13 0.94 11.39
N TYR A 242 -15.29 1.98 12.22
CA TYR A 242 -14.35 3.12 12.26
C TYR A 242 -12.93 2.73 12.72
N PRO A 243 -12.71 2.14 13.92
CA PRO A 243 -11.38 1.71 14.34
C PRO A 243 -10.81 0.59 13.45
N LEU A 244 -11.68 -0.18 12.79
CA LEU A 244 -11.29 -1.19 11.82
C LEU A 244 -10.69 -0.54 10.56
N GLY A 245 -11.39 0.40 9.93
CA GLY A 245 -10.90 1.12 8.76
C GLY A 245 -9.61 1.89 9.04
N TRP A 246 -9.55 2.54 10.21
CA TRP A 246 -8.36 3.24 10.69
C TRP A 246 -7.14 2.32 10.77
N SER A 247 -7.29 1.19 11.45
CA SER A 247 -6.18 0.27 11.71
C SER A 247 -5.68 -0.42 10.43
N ILE A 248 -6.56 -0.78 9.50
CA ILE A 248 -6.17 -1.33 8.19
C ILE A 248 -5.24 -0.34 7.47
N VAL A 249 -5.71 0.89 7.32
CA VAL A 249 -5.03 1.95 6.55
C VAL A 249 -3.67 2.27 7.17
N TRP A 250 -3.59 2.34 8.51
CA TRP A 250 -2.34 2.58 9.23
C TRP A 250 -1.33 1.43 9.14
N ILE A 251 -1.78 0.18 9.27
CA ILE A 251 -0.89 -1.00 9.10
C ILE A 251 -0.37 -1.05 7.66
N PHE A 252 -1.26 -0.78 6.69
CA PHE A 252 -0.91 -0.77 5.27
C PHE A 252 0.17 0.26 4.97
N LEU A 253 0.01 1.50 5.45
CA LEU A 253 1.01 2.55 5.30
C LEU A 253 2.35 2.10 5.86
N ALA A 254 2.34 1.69 7.13
CA ALA A 254 3.53 1.49 7.92
C ALA A 254 4.38 0.39 7.31
N LEU A 255 3.76 -0.73 6.91
CA LEU A 255 4.45 -1.85 6.28
C LEU A 255 4.90 -1.51 4.86
N PHE A 256 4.08 -0.83 4.05
CA PHE A 256 4.47 -0.42 2.70
C PHE A 256 5.69 0.50 2.72
N ASN A 257 5.64 1.52 3.58
CA ASN A 257 6.71 2.48 3.79
C ASN A 257 7.95 1.82 4.40
N TYR A 258 7.79 0.85 5.29
CA TYR A 258 8.90 0.09 5.85
C TYR A 258 9.64 -0.71 4.76
N VAL A 259 8.91 -1.42 3.90
CA VAL A 259 9.51 -2.18 2.79
C VAL A 259 10.20 -1.26 1.78
N ALA A 260 9.59 -0.11 1.47
CA ALA A 260 10.16 0.87 0.56
C ALA A 260 11.50 1.45 1.04
N ASP A 261 11.63 1.72 2.35
CA ASP A 261 12.85 2.29 2.94
C ASP A 261 13.90 1.22 3.26
N ALA A 262 13.48 0.04 3.72
CA ALA A 262 14.40 -1.04 4.06
C ALA A 262 15.13 -1.62 2.84
N TYR A 263 14.48 -1.62 1.68
CA TYR A 263 14.97 -2.26 0.45
C TYR A 263 15.20 -1.27 -0.70
N LEU A 264 15.74 -0.07 -0.47
CA LEU A 264 15.96 0.98 -1.50
C LEU A 264 16.42 0.46 -2.89
N PHE A 265 17.44 -0.42 -2.95
CA PHE A 265 17.97 -0.95 -4.21
C PHE A 265 17.08 -1.97 -4.92
N VAL A 266 16.17 -2.62 -4.19
CA VAL A 266 15.27 -3.67 -4.68
C VAL A 266 13.80 -3.31 -4.39
N ALA A 267 13.51 -2.04 -4.09
CA ALA A 267 12.24 -1.60 -3.53
C ALA A 267 11.09 -1.90 -4.49
N ALA A 268 11.26 -1.59 -5.78
CA ALA A 268 10.26 -1.88 -6.80
C ALA A 268 9.95 -3.39 -6.90
N SER A 269 10.95 -4.26 -6.82
CA SER A 269 10.76 -5.71 -6.86
C SER A 269 10.15 -6.25 -5.57
N ALA A 270 10.57 -5.73 -4.40
CA ALA A 270 10.00 -6.11 -3.11
C ALA A 270 8.52 -5.72 -3.02
N LEU A 271 8.17 -4.49 -3.39
CA LEU A 271 6.79 -4.00 -3.45
C LEU A 271 5.95 -4.76 -4.48
N ALA A 272 6.55 -5.19 -5.60
CA ALA A 272 5.88 -6.06 -6.56
C ALA A 272 5.52 -7.42 -5.96
N SER A 273 6.47 -8.11 -5.31
CA SER A 273 6.19 -9.40 -4.64
C SER A 273 5.13 -9.26 -3.56
N LEU A 274 5.22 -8.22 -2.74
CA LEU A 274 4.24 -7.86 -1.72
C LEU A 274 2.84 -7.73 -2.33
N THR A 275 2.73 -6.99 -3.43
CA THR A 275 1.46 -6.78 -4.13
C THR A 275 0.89 -8.09 -4.67
N VAL A 276 1.71 -8.96 -5.25
CA VAL A 276 1.25 -10.24 -5.80
C VAL A 276 0.72 -11.15 -4.69
N VAL A 277 1.49 -11.35 -3.62
CA VAL A 277 1.06 -12.22 -2.50
C VAL A 277 -0.19 -11.65 -1.83
N ARG A 278 -0.26 -10.34 -1.65
CA ARG A 278 -1.46 -9.64 -1.16
C ARG A 278 -2.67 -9.89 -2.05
N SER A 279 -2.54 -9.77 -3.37
CA SER A 279 -3.64 -10.04 -4.30
C SER A 279 -4.07 -11.50 -4.27
N CYS A 280 -3.16 -12.45 -4.07
CA CYS A 280 -3.51 -13.86 -3.88
C CYS A 280 -4.36 -14.08 -2.62
N PHE A 281 -4.02 -13.42 -1.51
CA PHE A 281 -4.83 -13.47 -0.29
C PHE A 281 -6.19 -12.82 -0.48
N GLY A 282 -6.25 -11.66 -1.14
CA GLY A 282 -7.51 -10.98 -1.42
C GLY A 282 -8.43 -11.75 -2.38
N ALA A 283 -7.87 -12.55 -3.29
CA ALA A 283 -8.65 -13.47 -4.11
C ALA A 283 -9.04 -14.75 -3.35
N GLY A 284 -8.20 -15.23 -2.44
CA GLY A 284 -8.41 -16.49 -1.72
C GLY A 284 -9.42 -16.37 -0.56
N PHE A 285 -9.39 -15.26 0.19
CA PHE A 285 -10.25 -15.08 1.37
C PHE A 285 -11.75 -15.12 1.06
N PRO A 286 -12.24 -14.43 0.02
CA PRO A 286 -13.65 -14.51 -0.36
C PRO A 286 -14.11 -15.92 -0.76
N MET A 287 -13.23 -16.77 -1.31
CA MET A 287 -13.62 -18.11 -1.78
C MET A 287 -14.10 -19.05 -0.67
N PHE A 288 -13.61 -18.86 0.56
CA PHE A 288 -14.05 -19.63 1.73
C PHE A 288 -14.89 -18.80 2.71
N ALA A 289 -15.08 -17.50 2.46
CA ALA A 289 -15.77 -16.61 3.37
C ALA A 289 -17.21 -17.08 3.63
N THR A 290 -17.98 -17.37 2.58
CA THR A 290 -19.36 -17.88 2.68
C THR A 290 -19.44 -19.14 3.55
N GLN A 291 -18.63 -20.15 3.23
CA GLN A 291 -18.57 -21.43 3.96
C GLN A 291 -18.17 -21.24 5.43
N MET A 292 -17.28 -20.30 5.71
CA MET A 292 -16.86 -19.96 7.06
C MET A 292 -17.99 -19.30 7.83
N PHE A 293 -18.70 -18.33 7.22
CA PHE A 293 -19.82 -17.63 7.86
C PHE A 293 -21.03 -18.51 8.09
N GLU A 294 -21.37 -19.41 7.16
CA GLU A 294 -22.46 -20.38 7.31
C GLU A 294 -22.20 -21.36 8.46
N ARG A 295 -20.96 -21.84 8.63
CA ARG A 295 -20.63 -22.85 9.65
C ARG A 295 -20.33 -22.27 11.03
N LEU A 296 -19.57 -21.18 11.09
CA LEU A 296 -19.14 -20.58 12.36
C LEU A 296 -20.14 -19.52 12.85
N ASN A 297 -21.04 -19.02 12.01
CA ASN A 297 -21.77 -17.76 12.23
C ASN A 297 -20.81 -16.55 12.29
N SER A 298 -21.33 -15.35 12.04
CA SER A 298 -20.55 -14.09 12.04
C SER A 298 -19.73 -13.87 13.32
N ARG A 299 -20.24 -14.35 14.45
CA ARG A 299 -19.62 -14.22 15.79
C ARG A 299 -18.31 -15.00 15.89
N TRP A 300 -18.34 -16.30 15.63
CA TRP A 300 -17.14 -17.13 15.74
C TRP A 300 -16.18 -16.89 14.58
N ALA A 301 -16.69 -16.57 13.39
CA ALA A 301 -15.89 -16.12 12.26
C ALA A 301 -15.01 -14.91 12.62
N SER A 302 -15.62 -13.86 13.18
CA SER A 302 -14.92 -12.62 13.54
C SER A 302 -13.97 -12.79 14.72
N THR A 303 -14.33 -13.60 15.72
CA THR A 303 -13.45 -13.88 16.87
C THR A 303 -12.27 -14.78 16.51
N LEU A 304 -12.46 -15.77 15.63
CA LEU A 304 -11.37 -16.57 15.07
C LEU A 304 -10.35 -15.68 14.35
N LEU A 305 -10.82 -14.76 13.51
CA LEU A 305 -9.96 -13.77 12.85
C LEU A 305 -9.25 -12.89 13.89
N GLY A 306 -9.95 -12.45 14.94
CA GLY A 306 -9.36 -11.73 16.06
C GLY A 306 -8.21 -12.49 16.75
N PHE A 307 -8.35 -13.81 16.94
CA PHE A 307 -7.28 -14.65 17.49
C PHE A 307 -6.10 -14.81 16.54
N ILE A 308 -6.34 -14.94 15.23
CA ILE A 308 -5.25 -15.00 14.25
C ILE A 308 -4.52 -13.65 14.19
N VAL A 309 -5.25 -12.53 14.23
CA VAL A 309 -4.66 -11.19 14.35
C VAL A 309 -3.83 -11.09 15.63
N LEU A 310 -4.31 -11.61 16.75
CA LEU A 310 -3.56 -11.63 18.01
C LEU A 310 -2.25 -12.42 17.88
N LEU A 311 -2.25 -13.56 17.17
CA LEU A 311 -1.03 -14.33 16.88
C LEU A 311 -0.04 -13.58 15.98
N MET A 312 -0.55 -12.73 15.08
CA MET A 312 0.27 -11.94 14.16
C MET A 312 0.70 -10.57 14.74
N ALA A 313 0.01 -10.07 15.77
CA ALA A 313 0.30 -8.80 16.43
C ALA A 313 1.73 -8.64 16.99
N PRO A 314 2.44 -9.71 17.40
CA PRO A 314 3.85 -9.63 17.81
C PRO A 314 4.83 -9.39 16.65
N ILE A 315 4.44 -9.67 15.40
CA ILE A 315 5.37 -9.62 14.26
C ILE A 315 5.98 -8.20 14.10
N PRO A 316 5.20 -7.10 14.10
CA PRO A 316 5.77 -5.75 14.10
C PRO A 316 6.68 -5.44 15.30
N PHE A 317 6.43 -6.04 16.46
CA PHE A 317 7.23 -5.85 17.69
C PHE A 317 8.60 -6.51 17.57
N VAL A 318 8.59 -7.74 17.06
CA VAL A 318 9.80 -8.51 16.80
C VAL A 318 10.63 -7.79 15.73
N LEU A 319 10.00 -7.28 14.67
CA LEU A 319 10.70 -6.51 13.63
C LEU A 319 11.23 -5.16 14.15
N PHE A 320 10.53 -4.50 15.07
CA PHE A 320 11.04 -3.27 15.69
C PHE A 320 12.29 -3.53 16.53
N LYS A 321 12.29 -4.58 17.36
CA LYS A 321 13.40 -4.91 18.27
C LYS A 321 14.58 -5.57 17.55
N TYR A 322 14.33 -6.48 16.62
CA TYR A 322 15.36 -7.28 15.94
C TYR A 322 15.65 -6.82 14.50
N GLY A 323 14.88 -5.88 13.95
CA GLY A 323 15.07 -5.30 12.61
C GLY A 323 16.51 -4.84 12.33
N PRO A 324 17.17 -4.10 13.25
CA PRO A 324 18.55 -3.66 13.04
C PRO A 324 19.56 -4.82 12.95
N ILE A 325 19.31 -5.93 13.66
CA ILE A 325 20.17 -7.12 13.68
C ILE A 325 19.96 -7.95 12.40
N ILE A 326 18.70 -8.10 11.98
CA ILE A 326 18.32 -8.82 10.76
C ILE A 326 18.80 -8.04 9.52
N ARG A 327 18.68 -6.71 9.54
CA ARG A 327 19.16 -5.82 8.48
C ARG A 327 20.69 -5.85 8.31
N LYS A 328 21.45 -6.00 9.41
CA LYS A 328 22.91 -6.19 9.34
C LYS A 328 23.32 -7.52 8.70
N LYS A 329 22.45 -8.53 8.71
CA LYS A 329 22.66 -9.84 8.07
C LYS A 329 22.06 -9.94 6.66
N SER A 330 21.27 -8.94 6.23
CA SER A 330 20.58 -8.90 4.95
C SER A 330 21.54 -8.58 3.81
N LYS A 331 21.41 -9.28 2.67
CA LYS A 331 22.24 -9.05 1.47
C LYS A 331 21.75 -7.85 0.64
N TYR A 332 20.51 -7.41 0.84
CA TYR A 332 19.83 -6.43 -0.01
C TYR A 332 19.51 -5.10 0.69
N ALA A 333 19.74 -4.98 2.00
CA ALA A 333 19.56 -3.74 2.74
C ALA A 333 20.87 -2.92 2.80
N PRO A 334 20.85 -1.60 2.49
CA PRO A 334 22.04 -0.77 2.62
C PRO A 334 22.46 -0.68 4.08
N THR A 335 23.61 -1.26 4.41
CA THR A 335 24.25 -1.15 5.73
C THR A 335 25.40 -0.16 5.75
N LYS A 336 25.72 0.53 4.64
CA LYS A 336 26.72 1.59 4.62
C LYS A 336 26.04 2.96 4.47
N PRO A 337 26.38 3.95 5.32
CA PRO A 337 25.92 5.33 5.12
C PRO A 337 26.35 5.78 3.72
N MET A 338 25.45 6.45 2.99
CA MET A 338 25.82 7.03 1.70
C MET A 338 26.97 8.01 1.90
N PRO A 339 27.99 8.02 1.04
CA PRO A 339 28.92 9.14 1.00
C PRO A 339 28.08 10.40 0.75
N VAL A 340 28.22 11.38 1.63
CA VAL A 340 27.67 12.72 1.42
C VAL A 340 28.11 13.16 0.02
N PRO A 341 27.20 13.65 -0.85
CA PRO A 341 27.65 14.30 -2.07
C PRO A 341 28.56 15.43 -1.64
N VAL A 342 29.85 15.31 -1.93
CA VAL A 342 30.82 16.38 -1.74
C VAL A 342 30.25 17.55 -2.55
N LYS A 343 29.80 18.61 -1.87
CA LYS A 343 29.59 19.90 -2.52
C LYS A 343 30.90 20.18 -3.23
N GLU A 344 30.90 20.14 -4.56
CA GLU A 344 31.99 20.69 -5.34
C GLU A 344 32.25 22.08 -4.79
N MET A 345 33.43 22.26 -4.20
CA MET A 345 33.93 23.56 -3.81
C MET A 345 34.06 24.34 -5.11
N THR A 346 33.09 25.20 -5.41
CA THR A 346 33.30 26.31 -6.32
C THR A 346 34.19 27.31 -5.59
N GLN A 347 35.48 26.98 -5.46
CA GLN A 347 36.53 27.97 -5.39
C GLN A 347 36.78 28.41 -6.84
N ALA A 348 36.15 29.50 -7.23
CA ALA A 348 36.64 30.36 -8.28
C ALA A 348 36.71 31.76 -7.67
N ASP A 349 37.84 32.02 -7.00
CA ASP A 349 38.30 33.37 -6.67
C ASP A 349 38.49 34.14 -7.98
N PRO A 350 37.81 35.26 -8.23
CA PRO A 350 38.11 36.14 -9.35
C PRO A 350 38.93 37.33 -8.82
N ALA A 351 40.21 37.11 -8.50
CA ALA A 351 41.14 38.18 -8.23
C ALA A 351 42.60 37.72 -8.39
N ASN A 352 43.08 37.66 -9.64
CA ASN A 352 44.45 38.03 -10.02
C ASN A 352 44.66 37.90 -11.53
N HIS A 353 44.33 38.97 -12.25
CA HIS A 353 45.06 39.36 -13.45
C HIS A 353 45.54 40.78 -13.23
N ALA A 354 46.83 40.92 -12.95
CA ALA A 354 47.64 42.11 -13.17
C ALA A 354 48.98 41.63 -13.73
#